data_AF-A0A0G0II69-F1
#
_entry.id   AF-A0A0G0II69-F1
#
_cell.length_a   1.000
_cell.length_b   1.000
_cell.length_c   1.000
_cell.angle_alpha   90.00
_cell.angle_beta   90.00
_cell.angle_gamma   90.00
#
_symmetry.space_group_name_H-M   'P 1'
#
loop_
_entity.id
_entity.type
_entity.pdbx_description
1 polymer ?
#
loop_
_entity_poly.entity_id
_entity_poly.type
_entity_poly.pdbx_seq_one_letter_code
_entity_poly.pdbx_strand_id
1 'polypeptide(L)'
;MTGEVSNRGPISQKELDLEIQNLPEAKRFLYYDMLNQKQIQLMPGKGNVNLEERGQLIRDIKSGQIKPEEEPKNSPYGDIDLEKFHEGGQSSLDSRPDIYELD
;
A
#
# COMPACT_ATOMS: atom_id res chain seq x y z
N MET A 1 18.13 -11.51 -26.14
CA MET A 1 16.88 -12.19 -25.78
C MET A 1 17.22 -13.48 -25.05
N THR A 2 16.99 -13.56 -23.75
CA THR A 2 16.97 -14.84 -23.01
C THR A 2 15.86 -14.78 -21.97
N GLY A 3 14.68 -15.20 -22.41
CA GLY A 3 13.56 -15.47 -21.52
C GLY A 3 13.82 -16.78 -20.79
N GLU A 4 14.32 -16.69 -19.56
CA GLU A 4 14.19 -17.77 -18.61
C GLU A 4 12.74 -17.78 -18.11
N VAL A 5 11.86 -18.40 -18.88
CA VAL A 5 10.54 -18.78 -18.40
C VAL A 5 10.76 -19.95 -17.44
N SER A 6 11.03 -19.62 -16.19
CA SER A 6 11.26 -20.59 -15.12
C SER A 6 10.01 -21.46 -14.95
N ASN A 7 10.10 -22.71 -15.42
CA ASN A 7 9.13 -23.78 -15.17
C ASN A 7 9.19 -24.19 -13.69
N ARG A 8 8.76 -23.32 -12.79
CA ARG A 8 8.44 -23.73 -11.42
C ARG A 8 7.01 -24.27 -11.42
N GLY A 9 6.81 -25.42 -10.79
CA GLY A 9 5.48 -26.02 -10.58
C GLY A 9 4.54 -25.07 -9.83
N PRO A 10 3.28 -25.47 -9.61
CA PRO A 10 2.31 -24.62 -8.92
C PRO A 10 2.86 -24.17 -7.57
N ILE A 11 2.91 -22.84 -7.36
CA ILE A 11 3.43 -22.26 -6.13
C ILE A 11 2.56 -22.68 -4.95
N SER A 12 3.17 -23.27 -3.92
CA SER A 12 2.46 -23.61 -2.69
C SER A 12 2.26 -22.36 -1.83
N GLN A 13 1.25 -22.38 -0.94
CA GLN A 13 1.02 -21.28 0.01
C GLN A 13 2.26 -20.98 0.86
N LYS A 14 3.01 -22.01 1.28
CA LYS A 14 4.24 -21.86 2.07
C LYS A 14 5.36 -21.16 1.29
N GLU A 15 5.53 -21.52 0.02
CA GLU A 15 6.53 -20.86 -0.84
C GLU A 15 6.14 -19.41 -1.10
N LEU A 16 4.86 -19.15 -1.35
CA LEU A 16 4.34 -17.80 -1.52
C LEU A 16 4.62 -16.93 -0.28
N ASP A 17 4.33 -17.45 0.92
CA ASP A 17 4.56 -16.71 2.17
C ASP A 17 6.05 -16.40 2.37
N LEU A 18 6.94 -17.36 2.07
CA LEU A 18 8.38 -17.16 2.12
C LEU A 18 8.84 -16.11 1.09
N GLU A 19 8.29 -16.15 -0.12
CA GLU A 19 8.60 -15.16 -1.16
C GLU A 19 8.17 -13.74 -0.76
N ILE A 20 7.00 -13.59 -0.12
CA ILE A 20 6.53 -12.31 0.41
C ILE A 20 7.46 -11.83 1.51
N GLN A 21 7.82 -12.69 2.47
CA GLN A 21 8.71 -12.32 3.57
C GLN A 21 10.09 -11.84 3.09
N ASN A 22 10.61 -12.43 2.02
CA ASN A 22 11.89 -12.08 1.40
C ASN A 22 11.84 -10.79 0.55
N LEU A 23 10.67 -10.21 0.29
CA LEU A 23 10.59 -8.92 -0.39
C LEU A 23 11.05 -7.79 0.56
N PRO A 24 11.75 -6.77 0.02
CA PRO A 24 11.97 -5.52 0.74
C PRO A 24 10.65 -4.92 1.23
N GLU A 25 10.69 -4.24 2.37
CA GLU A 25 9.49 -3.71 3.02
C GLU A 25 8.59 -2.88 2.10
N ALA A 26 9.16 -1.93 1.36
CA ALA A 26 8.41 -1.13 0.37
C ALA A 26 7.72 -1.98 -0.71
N LYS A 27 8.34 -3.09 -1.15
CA LYS A 27 7.76 -4.02 -2.12
C LYS A 27 6.70 -4.93 -1.49
N ARG A 28 6.79 -5.23 -0.19
CA ARG A 28 5.72 -5.94 0.54
C ARG A 28 4.48 -5.08 0.66
N PHE A 29 4.64 -3.80 1.01
CA PHE A 29 3.51 -2.86 1.04
C PHE A 29 2.81 -2.80 -0.31
N LEU A 30 3.57 -2.64 -1.39
CA LEU A 30 3.04 -2.66 -2.75
C LEU A 30 2.31 -3.97 -3.08
N TYR A 31 2.84 -5.12 -2.66
CA TYR A 31 2.18 -6.41 -2.85
C TYR A 31 0.81 -6.47 -2.17
N TYR A 32 0.72 -6.05 -0.91
CA TYR A 32 -0.55 -6.07 -0.17
C TYR A 32 -1.55 -5.07 -0.72
N ASP A 33 -1.10 -3.88 -1.13
CA ASP A 33 -1.97 -2.88 -1.75
C ASP A 33 -2.59 -3.41 -3.06
N MET A 34 -1.75 -3.93 -3.96
CA MET A 34 -2.23 -4.52 -5.22
C MET A 34 -3.12 -5.75 -5.01
N LEU A 35 -2.82 -6.58 -4.00
CA LEU A 35 -3.66 -7.72 -3.64
C LEU A 35 -5.06 -7.25 -3.19
N ASN A 36 -5.12 -6.21 -2.37
CA ASN A 36 -6.36 -5.63 -1.88
C ASN A 36 -7.17 -5.02 -3.04
N GLN A 37 -6.53 -4.27 -3.95
CA GLN A 37 -7.19 -3.73 -5.15
C GLN A 37 -7.83 -4.85 -5.99
N LYS A 38 -7.10 -5.95 -6.22
CA LYS A 38 -7.65 -7.11 -6.94
C LYS A 38 -8.82 -7.76 -6.20
N GLN A 39 -8.75 -7.86 -4.87
CA GLN A 39 -9.86 -8.41 -4.07
C GLN A 39 -11.11 -7.55 -4.17
N ILE A 40 -10.98 -6.22 -4.11
CA ILE A 40 -12.09 -5.27 -4.25
C ILE A 40 -12.78 -5.43 -5.61
N GLN A 41 -12.00 -5.59 -6.69
CA GLN A 41 -12.56 -5.83 -8.04
C GLN A 41 -13.36 -7.15 -8.13
N LEU A 42 -13.03 -8.14 -7.30
CA LEU A 42 -13.72 -9.43 -7.21
C LEU A 42 -14.92 -9.42 -6.24
N MET A 43 -15.10 -8.37 -5.42
CA MET A 43 -16.17 -8.31 -4.41
C MET A 43 -17.62 -8.35 -4.90
N PRO A 44 -18.01 -8.05 -6.17
CA PRO A 44 -19.37 -8.41 -6.59
C PRO A 44 -19.63 -9.93 -6.62
N GLY A 45 -18.58 -10.78 -6.55
CA GLY A 45 -18.67 -12.24 -6.65
C GLY A 45 -18.11 -13.05 -5.47
N LYS A 46 -17.70 -12.42 -4.35
CA LYS A 46 -17.06 -13.10 -3.19
C LYS A 46 -15.82 -13.94 -3.53
N GLY A 47 -15.09 -13.58 -4.59
CA GLY A 47 -13.89 -14.29 -5.01
C GLY A 47 -12.66 -13.88 -4.22
N ASN A 48 -11.92 -14.84 -3.67
CA ASN A 48 -10.55 -14.60 -3.21
C ASN A 48 -9.60 -14.70 -4.41
N VAL A 49 -8.57 -13.85 -4.45
CA VAL A 49 -7.48 -13.98 -5.44
C VAL A 49 -6.77 -15.31 -5.23
N ASN A 50 -6.67 -16.12 -6.28
CA ASN A 50 -6.11 -17.46 -6.17
C ASN A 50 -4.58 -17.45 -5.98
N LEU A 51 -4.00 -18.60 -5.64
CA LEU A 51 -2.56 -18.74 -5.39
C LEU A 51 -1.69 -18.39 -6.60
N GLU A 52 -2.14 -18.74 -7.80
CA GLU A 52 -1.39 -18.50 -9.04
C GLU A 52 -1.27 -17.00 -9.33
N GLU A 53 -2.38 -16.27 -9.21
CA GLU A 53 -2.43 -14.82 -9.36
C GLU A 53 -1.61 -14.11 -8.29
N ARG A 54 -1.66 -14.59 -7.04
CA ARG A 54 -0.81 -14.07 -5.96
C ARG A 54 0.68 -14.28 -6.26
N GLY A 55 1.05 -15.44 -6.81
CA GLY A 55 2.42 -15.72 -7.24
C GLY A 55 2.85 -14.87 -8.44
N GLN A 56 1.93 -14.55 -9.34
CA GLN A 56 2.20 -13.66 -10.47
C GLN A 56 2.46 -12.22 -9.99
N LEU A 57 1.67 -11.72 -9.03
CA LEU A 57 1.87 -10.43 -8.39
C LEU A 57 3.28 -10.24 -7.82
N ILE A 58 3.81 -11.24 -7.11
CA ILE A 58 5.17 -11.21 -6.59
C ILE A 58 6.20 -11.15 -7.73
N ARG A 59 5.99 -11.94 -8.79
CA ARG A 59 6.88 -11.95 -9.96
C ARG A 59 6.90 -10.59 -10.66
N ASP A 60 5.75 -9.95 -10.82
CA ASP A 60 5.62 -8.65 -11.47
C ASP A 60 6.26 -7.52 -10.65
N ILE A 61 6.18 -7.60 -9.32
CA ILE A 61 6.86 -6.68 -8.38
C ILE A 61 8.38 -6.91 -8.35
N LYS A 62 8.83 -8.17 -8.46
CA LYS A 62 10.25 -8.53 -8.55
C LYS A 62 10.86 -8.06 -9.86
N SER A 63 10.15 -8.26 -10.97
CA SER A 63 10.57 -7.85 -12.31
C SER A 63 10.50 -6.33 -12.53
N GLY A 64 9.78 -5.61 -11.65
CA GLY A 64 9.58 -4.16 -11.75
C GLY A 64 8.54 -3.76 -12.80
N GLN A 65 7.73 -4.71 -13.26
CA GLN A 65 6.55 -4.43 -14.08
C GLN A 65 5.49 -3.66 -13.30
N ILE A 66 5.33 -3.98 -12.01
CA ILE A 66 4.54 -3.18 -11.07
C ILE A 66 5.50 -2.31 -10.28
N LYS A 67 5.32 -1.00 -10.40
CA LYS A 67 6.04 0.00 -9.62
C LYS A 67 5.12 0.52 -8.53
N PRO A 68 5.65 0.94 -7.38
CA PRO A 68 4.85 1.73 -6.45
C PRO A 68 4.35 2.95 -7.21
N GLU A 69 3.03 3.19 -7.18
CA GLU A 69 2.53 4.47 -7.61
C GLU A 69 3.25 5.52 -6.76
N GLU A 70 3.88 6.50 -7.41
CA GLU A 70 4.28 7.71 -6.71
C GLU A 70 3.00 8.23 -6.04
N GLU A 71 3.09 8.56 -4.74
CA GLU A 71 1.96 9.08 -3.96
C GLU A 71 1.12 9.99 -4.84
N PRO A 72 -0.22 9.84 -4.83
CA PRO A 72 -1.07 10.72 -5.62
C PRO A 72 -0.69 12.16 -5.27
N LYS A 73 -0.07 12.87 -6.22
CA LYS A 73 0.31 14.30 -6.10
C LYS A 73 -0.89 15.22 -5.85
N ASN A 74 -2.09 14.65 -5.77
CA ASN A 74 -3.34 15.32 -5.47
C ASN A 74 -3.95 14.71 -4.21
N SER A 75 -3.32 14.93 -3.05
CA SER A 75 -4.09 14.99 -1.81
C SER A 75 -5.18 16.05 -2.00
N PRO A 76 -6.46 15.80 -1.68
CA PRO A 76 -7.51 16.83 -1.74
C PRO A 76 -7.22 17.99 -0.77
N TYR A 77 -6.25 17.82 0.13
CA TYR A 77 -5.79 18.83 1.07
C TYR A 77 -4.58 19.63 0.58
N GLY A 78 -4.07 19.34 -0.64
CA GLY A 78 -2.88 20.00 -1.20
C GLY A 78 -1.64 19.85 -0.31
N ASP A 79 -0.57 20.54 -0.67
CA ASP A 79 0.56 20.77 0.23
C ASP A 79 0.04 21.59 1.42
N ILE A 80 -0.23 20.92 2.54
CA ILE A 80 -0.63 21.58 3.77
C ILE A 80 0.57 22.39 4.24
N ASP A 81 0.43 23.71 4.19
CA ASP A 81 1.37 24.65 4.78
C ASP A 81 1.34 24.47 6.30
N LEU A 82 2.28 23.67 6.82
CA LEU A 82 2.36 23.29 8.22
C LEU A 82 2.53 24.51 9.14
N GLU A 83 3.13 25.60 8.66
CA GLU A 83 3.26 26.85 9.42
C GLU A 83 1.87 27.48 9.63
N LYS A 84 1.06 27.60 8.58
CA LYS A 84 -0.32 28.13 8.68
C LYS A 84 -1.25 27.24 9.50
N PHE A 85 -1.08 25.91 9.43
CA PHE A 85 -1.86 24.99 10.24
C PHE A 85 -1.58 25.18 11.74
N HIS A 86 -0.31 25.36 12.11
CA HIS A 86 0.07 25.64 13.49
C HIS A 86 -0.45 27.00 13.99
N GLU A 87 -0.42 28.05 13.16
CA GLU A 87 -0.98 29.35 13.52
C GLU A 87 -2.50 29.29 13.79
N GLY A 88 -3.25 28.59 12.92
CA GLY A 88 -4.70 28.40 13.09
C GLY A 88 -5.05 27.56 14.32
N GLY A 89 -4.25 26.52 14.60
CA GLY A 89 -4.37 25.72 15.82
C GLY A 89 -4.12 26.55 17.08
N GLN A 90 -3.02 27.30 17.11
CA GLN A 90 -2.67 28.14 18.27
C GLN A 90 -3.70 29.24 18.52
N SER A 91 -4.16 29.95 17.48
CA SER A 91 -5.19 30.98 17.63
C SER A 91 -6.52 30.42 18.14
N SER A 92 -6.86 29.18 17.76
CA SER A 92 -8.07 28.51 18.23
C SER A 92 -7.95 28.10 19.71
N LEU A 93 -6.76 27.65 20.14
CA LEU A 93 -6.47 27.35 21.53
C LEU A 93 -6.44 28.63 22.39
N ASP A 94 -5.83 29.72 21.92
CA ASP A 94 -5.76 31.00 22.64
C ASP A 94 -7.13 31.65 22.82
N SER A 95 -8.06 31.43 21.87
CA SER A 95 -9.45 31.91 21.98
C SER A 95 -10.31 31.15 23.00
N ARG A 96 -9.77 30.06 23.54
CA ARG A 96 -10.43 29.16 24.48
C ARG A 96 -9.63 29.07 25.77
N PRO A 97 -9.73 30.05 26.68
CA PRO A 97 -9.05 29.94 27.97
C PRO A 97 -9.57 28.76 28.81
N ASP A 98 -10.79 28.28 28.52
CA ASP A 98 -11.47 27.16 29.19
C ASP A 98 -10.79 25.79 29.00
N ILE A 99 -9.99 25.59 27.95
CA ILE A 99 -9.30 24.31 27.71
C ILE A 99 -8.06 24.11 28.57
N TYR A 100 -7.54 25.17 29.19
CA TYR A 100 -6.43 25.10 30.15
C TYR A 100 -6.92 25.06 31.60
N GLU A 101 -8.23 25.19 31.83
CA GLU A 101 -8.88 24.96 33.11
C GLU A 101 -9.29 23.48 33.21
N LEU A 102 -8.28 22.62 33.39
CA LEU A 102 -8.48 21.27 33.90
C LEU A 102 -8.03 21.27 35.36
N ASP A 103 -8.98 21.03 36.28
CA ASP A 103 -8.71 20.70 37.68
C ASP A 103 -7.84 19.43 37.81
#